data_AF-A0A0Q2XH63-F1
#
_entry.id   AF-A0A0Q2XH63-F1
#
_cell.length_a   1.000
_cell.length_b   1.000
_cell.length_c   1.000
_cell.angle_alpha   90.00
_cell.angle_beta   90.00
_cell.angle_gamma   90.00
#
_symmetry.space_group_name_H-M   'P 1'
#
loop_
_entity.id
_entity.type
_entity.pdbx_description
1 polymer ?
#
loop_
_entity_poly.entity_id
_entity_poly.type
_entity_poly.pdbx_seq_one_letter_code
_entity_poly.pdbx_strand_id
1 'polypeptide(L)'
;MVACDAEASRFGTQCARLSLVDGEPVFIVDRQLPQKLQSLRCIDLRAEPDPVEAAHRWMNDNYHRPIDLFGDQLTDLALLRITDNLSYFYLRAHHVLFDGYGAYNFIRHIAAAYSGSVGGHHRRQLLRMP
;
A
#
# COMPACT_ATOMS: atom_id res chain seq x y z
N MET A 1 5.87 -1.77 -11.23
CA MET A 1 4.49 -1.41 -10.84
C MET A 1 3.68 -2.67 -10.57
N VAL A 2 3.42 -3.51 -11.58
CA VAL A 2 2.64 -4.77 -11.45
C VAL A 2 3.11 -5.69 -10.30
N ALA A 3 4.43 -5.91 -10.15
CA ALA A 3 4.96 -6.72 -9.05
C ALA A 3 4.72 -6.09 -7.66
N CYS A 4 4.79 -4.77 -7.55
CA CYS A 4 4.51 -4.05 -6.31
C CYS A 4 3.03 -4.12 -5.96
N ASP A 5 2.13 -3.94 -6.94
CA ASP A 5 0.69 -4.07 -6.76
C ASP A 5 0.31 -5.49 -6.31
N ALA A 6 0.91 -6.50 -6.94
CA ALA A 6 0.70 -7.90 -6.61
C ALA A 6 1.16 -8.21 -5.17
N GLU A 7 2.35 -7.75 -4.77
CA GLU A 7 2.84 -7.97 -3.41
C GLU A 7 2.04 -7.19 -2.36
N ALA A 8 1.65 -5.95 -2.65
CA ALA A 8 0.80 -5.17 -1.76
C ALA A 8 -0.55 -5.86 -1.49
N SER A 9 -1.16 -6.42 -2.54
CA SER A 9 -2.42 -7.17 -2.46
C SER A 9 -2.33 -8.46 -1.63
N ARG A 10 -1.14 -9.06 -1.47
CA ARG A 10 -0.97 -10.31 -0.70
C ARG A 10 -1.23 -10.15 0.79
N PHE A 11 -0.95 -8.97 1.36
CA PHE A 11 -1.10 -8.74 2.80
C PHE A 11 -2.56 -8.67 3.25
N GLY A 12 -3.49 -8.38 2.34
CA GLY A 12 -4.91 -8.22 2.66
C GLY A 12 -5.24 -6.98 3.50
N THR A 13 -4.26 -6.35 4.14
CA THR A 13 -4.44 -5.16 4.99
C THR A 13 -5.02 -3.97 4.22
N GLN A 14 -4.63 -3.78 2.96
CA GLN A 14 -5.19 -2.73 2.10
C GLN A 14 -6.67 -2.95 1.75
N CYS A 15 -7.14 -4.18 1.95
CA CYS A 15 -8.53 -4.60 1.74
C CYS A 15 -9.32 -4.66 3.06
N ALA A 16 -8.67 -4.37 4.19
CA ALA A 16 -9.33 -4.39 5.49
C ALA A 16 -10.20 -3.14 5.65
N ARG A 17 -11.44 -3.37 6.05
CA ARG A 17 -12.41 -2.33 6.38
C ARG A 17 -12.89 -2.55 7.80
N LEU A 18 -13.12 -1.47 8.53
CA LEU A 18 -13.84 -1.52 9.80
C LEU A 18 -15.35 -1.51 9.49
N SER A 19 -16.10 -2.37 10.15
CA SER A 19 -17.56 -2.41 10.08
C SER A 19 -18.14 -2.59 11.48
N LEU A 20 -19.45 -2.41 11.61
CA LEU A 20 -20.21 -2.77 12.80
C LEU A 20 -21.11 -3.97 12.47
N VAL A 21 -21.06 -5.00 13.30
CA VAL A 21 -22.02 -6.12 13.27
C VAL A 21 -22.63 -6.21 14.66
N ASP A 22 -23.95 -6.05 14.73
CA ASP A 22 -24.71 -5.97 16.00
C ASP A 22 -24.16 -4.93 17.00
N GLY A 23 -23.60 -3.83 16.49
CA GLY A 23 -23.01 -2.74 17.28
C GLY A 23 -21.55 -2.96 17.68
N GLU A 24 -20.98 -4.13 17.40
CA GLU A 24 -19.58 -4.46 17.71
C GLU A 24 -18.66 -4.20 16.52
N PRO A 25 -17.47 -3.60 16.75
CA PRO A 25 -16.50 -3.35 15.68
C PRO A 25 -15.86 -4.65 15.20
N VAL A 26 -15.91 -4.87 13.89
CA VAL A 26 -15.27 -6.01 13.22
C VAL A 26 -14.39 -5.56 12.07
N PHE A 27 -13.33 -6.31 11.80
CA PHE A 27 -12.54 -6.16 10.58
C PHE A 27 -12.99 -7.14 9.52
N ILE A 28 -13.35 -6.59 8.36
CA ILE A 28 -13.71 -7.38 7.19
C ILE A 28 -12.59 -7.22 6.16
N VAL A 29 -12.04 -8.33 5.69
CA VAL A 29 -11.11 -8.33 4.56
C VAL A 29 -11.92 -8.47 3.27
N ASP A 30 -12.22 -7.35 2.65
CA ASP A 30 -12.99 -7.31 1.40
C ASP A 30 -12.06 -7.36 0.18
N ARG A 31 -11.80 -8.57 -0.31
CA ARG A 31 -10.98 -8.80 -1.52
C ARG A 31 -11.72 -8.45 -2.82
N GLN A 32 -13.01 -8.12 -2.76
CA GLN A 32 -13.81 -7.70 -3.92
C GLN A 32 -13.76 -6.18 -4.13
N LEU A 33 -13.12 -5.44 -3.21
CA LEU A 33 -12.87 -4.00 -3.35
C LEU A 33 -12.32 -3.68 -4.76
N PRO A 34 -12.84 -2.63 -5.42
CA PRO A 34 -12.38 -2.25 -6.74
C PRO A 34 -10.85 -2.12 -6.79
N GLN A 35 -10.22 -2.77 -7.77
CA GLN A 35 -8.76 -2.80 -7.88
C GLN A 35 -8.12 -1.40 -7.94
N LYS A 36 -8.85 -0.40 -8.47
CA LYS A 36 -8.44 1.02 -8.47
C LYS A 36 -8.21 1.59 -7.07
N LEU A 37 -8.93 1.09 -6.06
CA LEU A 37 -8.75 1.45 -4.66
C LEU A 37 -7.57 0.69 -4.04
N GLN A 38 -7.18 -0.45 -4.61
CA GLN A 38 -6.09 -1.30 -4.09
C GLN A 38 -4.75 -1.03 -4.79
N SER A 39 -4.75 -0.35 -5.94
CA SER A 39 -3.56 -0.15 -6.77
C SER A 39 -2.66 0.99 -6.29
N LEU A 40 -1.35 0.80 -6.41
CA LEU A 40 -0.34 1.83 -6.22
C LEU A 40 -0.51 2.93 -7.27
N ARG A 41 -0.86 4.15 -6.85
CA ARG A 41 -0.99 5.29 -7.75
C ARG A 41 0.39 5.79 -8.16
N CYS A 42 0.59 6.13 -9.42
CA CYS A 42 1.80 6.79 -9.89
C CYS A 42 1.47 8.25 -10.22
N ILE A 43 2.12 9.19 -9.54
CA ILE A 43 1.90 10.63 -9.71
C ILE A 43 3.21 11.23 -10.21
N ASP A 44 3.16 11.83 -11.40
CA ASP A 44 4.34 12.42 -12.03
C ASP A 44 4.44 13.90 -11.70
N LEU A 45 5.43 14.26 -10.88
CA LEU A 45 5.66 15.64 -10.43
C LEU A 45 6.88 16.27 -11.12
N ARG A 46 7.52 15.57 -12.06
CA ARG A 46 8.76 16.03 -12.73
C ARG A 46 8.58 17.34 -13.52
N ALA A 47 7.34 17.68 -13.87
CA ALA A 47 7.00 18.91 -14.58
C ALA A 47 6.71 20.11 -13.64
N GLU A 48 6.67 19.88 -12.32
CA GLU A 48 6.48 20.96 -11.34
C GLU A 48 7.76 21.83 -11.26
N PRO A 49 7.63 23.15 -10.99
CA PRO A 49 8.79 24.03 -10.81
C PRO A 49 9.71 23.58 -9.67
N ASP A 50 9.11 23.00 -8.62
CA ASP A 50 9.79 22.34 -7.51
C ASP A 50 9.09 21.00 -7.23
N PRO A 51 9.57 19.90 -7.84
CA PRO A 51 8.97 18.57 -7.67
C PRO A 51 9.01 18.05 -6.24
N VAL A 52 10.01 18.45 -5.44
CA VAL A 52 10.19 18.00 -4.06
C VAL A 52 9.13 18.67 -3.18
N GLU A 53 9.01 20.00 -3.24
CA GLU A 53 7.98 20.73 -2.50
C GLU A 53 6.57 20.32 -2.95
N ALA A 54 6.34 20.11 -4.24
CA ALA A 54 5.07 19.60 -4.74
C ALA A 54 4.72 18.22 -4.14
N ALA A 55 5.71 17.34 -3.97
CA ALA A 55 5.53 16.05 -3.33
C ALA A 55 5.20 16.20 -1.85
N HIS A 56 5.93 17.05 -1.12
CA HIS A 56 5.67 17.32 0.30
C HIS A 56 4.26 17.87 0.52
N ARG A 57 3.85 18.86 -0.28
CA ARG A 57 2.49 19.41 -0.25
C ARG A 57 1.46 18.33 -0.51
N TRP A 58 1.63 17.51 -1.55
CA TRP A 58 0.71 16.42 -1.86
C TRP A 58 0.60 15.41 -0.70
N MET A 59 1.73 15.01 -0.11
CA MET A 59 1.75 14.08 1.03
C MET A 59 1.06 14.68 2.26
N ASN A 60 1.28 15.98 2.50
CA ASN A 60 0.70 16.70 3.62
C ASN A 60 -0.82 16.86 3.46
N ASP A 61 -1.29 17.25 2.28
CA ASP A 61 -2.71 17.39 1.97
C ASP A 61 -3.43 16.05 2.06
N ASN A 62 -2.79 14.97 1.58
CA ASN A 62 -3.33 13.62 1.73
C ASN A 62 -3.40 13.20 3.20
N TYR A 63 -2.34 13.44 3.96
CA TYR A 63 -2.27 13.07 5.37
C TYR A 63 -3.31 13.80 6.23
N HIS A 64 -3.52 15.10 5.99
CA HIS A 64 -4.46 15.93 6.75
C HIS A 64 -5.94 15.68 6.40
N ARG A 65 -6.23 14.96 5.33
CA ARG A 65 -7.61 14.66 4.95
C ARG A 65 -8.28 13.80 6.04
N PRO A 66 -9.43 14.23 6.60
CA PRO A 66 -10.20 13.42 7.54
C PRO A 66 -10.55 12.06 6.95
N ILE A 67 -10.60 11.03 7.79
CA ILE A 67 -10.93 9.66 7.42
C ILE A 67 -12.19 9.24 8.17
N ASP A 68 -13.23 8.83 7.45
CA ASP A 68 -14.34 8.07 8.01
C ASP A 68 -13.92 6.60 8.14
N LEU A 69 -13.82 6.11 9.38
CA LEU A 69 -13.36 4.75 9.68
C LEU A 69 -14.19 3.64 9.02
N PHE A 70 -15.48 3.90 8.74
CA PHE A 70 -16.40 2.90 8.21
C PHE A 70 -16.60 3.04 6.68
N GLY A 71 -16.61 4.28 6.17
CA GLY A 71 -16.83 4.59 4.76
C GLY A 71 -15.56 4.58 3.92
N ASP A 72 -14.44 5.07 4.45
CA ASP A 72 -13.23 5.32 3.68
C ASP A 72 -12.27 4.13 3.65
N GLN A 73 -11.32 4.21 2.72
CA GLN A 73 -10.18 3.32 2.71
C GLN A 73 -9.14 3.78 3.73
N LEU A 74 -8.70 2.83 4.54
CA LEU A 74 -7.80 3.08 5.66
C LEU A 74 -6.31 3.06 5.27
N THR A 75 -6.01 2.83 4.00
CA THR A 75 -4.65 2.87 3.44
C THR A 75 -4.64 3.64 2.12
N ASP A 76 -3.57 4.39 1.86
CA ASP A 76 -3.31 5.05 0.58
C ASP A 76 -1.85 4.87 0.20
N LEU A 77 -1.59 4.49 -1.06
CA LEU A 77 -0.26 4.20 -1.56
C LEU A 77 -0.03 4.95 -2.86
N ALA A 78 1.10 5.65 -2.92
CA ALA A 78 1.49 6.36 -4.11
C ALA A 78 3.01 6.28 -4.34
N LEU A 79 3.39 6.30 -5.60
CA LEU A 79 4.74 6.56 -6.06
C LEU A 79 4.74 7.98 -6.67
N LEU A 80 5.44 8.90 -6.02
CA LEU A 80 5.58 10.29 -6.46
C LEU A 80 6.90 10.41 -7.23
N ARG A 81 6.84 10.64 -8.53
CA ARG A 81 8.05 10.76 -9.38
C ARG A 81 8.58 12.18 -9.29
N ILE A 82 9.78 12.33 -8.75
CA ILE A 82 10.43 13.62 -8.50
C ILE A 82 11.38 13.98 -9.64
N THR A 83 12.19 13.00 -10.07
CA THR A 83 13.06 13.08 -11.24
C THR A 83 12.98 11.76 -12.02
N ASP A 84 13.77 11.62 -13.09
CA ASP A 84 13.88 10.34 -13.81
C ASP A 84 14.44 9.21 -12.93
N ASN A 85 15.24 9.55 -11.92
CA ASN A 85 15.97 8.60 -11.08
C ASN A 85 15.58 8.67 -9.59
N LEU A 86 14.64 9.54 -9.23
CA LEU A 86 14.16 9.69 -7.85
C LEU A 86 12.65 9.62 -7.80
N SER A 87 12.15 8.74 -6.94
CA SER A 87 10.72 8.66 -6.61
C SER A 87 10.56 8.49 -5.12
N TYR A 88 9.52 9.10 -4.56
CA TYR A 88 9.11 8.87 -3.18
C TYR A 88 8.03 7.79 -3.15
N PHE A 89 8.22 6.81 -2.27
CA PHE A 89 7.20 5.82 -1.97
C PHE A 89 6.41 6.31 -0.76
N TYR A 90 5.14 6.62 -0.97
CA TYR A 90 4.22 7.10 0.06
C TYR A 90 3.30 5.98 0.52
N LEU A 91 3.23 5.80 1.84
CA LEU A 91 2.25 4.97 2.52
C LEU A 91 1.58 5.82 3.59
N ARG A 92 0.28 6.06 3.45
CA ARG A 92 -0.58 6.48 4.55
C ARG A 92 -1.37 5.27 5.01
N ALA A 93 -1.41 5.04 6.31
CA ALA A 93 -2.22 4.00 6.89
C ALA A 93 -2.82 4.47 8.21
N HIS A 94 -4.08 4.16 8.44
CA HIS A 94 -4.69 4.35 9.74
C HIS A 94 -4.11 3.32 10.72
N HIS A 95 -3.68 3.76 11.90
CA HIS A 95 -3.02 2.92 12.90
C HIS A 95 -3.86 1.73 13.38
N VAL A 96 -5.19 1.80 13.21
CA VAL A 96 -6.10 0.70 13.48
C VAL A 96 -5.79 -0.56 12.65
N LEU A 97 -5.12 -0.41 11.49
CA LEU A 97 -4.71 -1.51 10.62
C LEU A 97 -3.23 -1.90 10.76
N PHE A 98 -2.39 -0.97 11.20
CA PHE A 98 -0.93 -1.14 11.25
C PHE A 98 -0.37 -0.58 12.55
N ASP A 99 0.46 -1.37 13.21
CA ASP A 99 1.50 -0.83 14.07
C ASP A 99 2.75 -0.47 13.23
N GLY A 100 3.74 0.17 13.87
CA GLY A 100 4.98 0.55 13.19
C GLY A 100 5.76 -0.64 12.63
N TYR A 101 5.64 -1.82 13.23
CA TYR A 101 6.34 -3.03 12.80
C TYR A 101 5.68 -3.65 11.56
N GLY A 102 4.36 -3.70 11.54
CA GLY A 102 3.56 -4.12 10.38
C GLY A 102 3.79 -3.21 9.18
N ALA A 103 3.82 -1.89 9.41
CA ALA A 103 4.11 -0.91 8.35
C ALA A 103 5.52 -1.11 7.78
N TYR A 104 6.53 -1.30 8.64
CA TYR A 104 7.90 -1.60 8.22
C TYR A 104 8.00 -2.87 7.38
N ASN A 105 7.40 -3.97 7.84
CA ASN A 105 7.40 -5.23 7.09
C ASN A 105 6.74 -5.08 5.72
N PHE A 106 5.58 -4.42 5.69
CA PHE A 106 4.84 -4.17 4.45
C PHE A 106 5.69 -3.42 3.42
N ILE A 107 6.32 -2.31 3.81
CA ILE A 107 7.21 -1.53 2.94
C ILE A 107 8.39 -2.38 2.47
N ARG A 108 9.01 -3.16 3.36
CA ARG A 108 10.15 -4.04 3.02
C ARG A 108 9.79 -5.06 1.95
N HIS A 109 8.61 -5.66 2.02
CA HIS A 109 8.16 -6.65 1.03
C HIS A 109 7.88 -6.01 -0.33
N ILE A 110 7.28 -4.82 -0.36
CA ILE A 110 7.11 -4.05 -1.60
C ILE A 110 8.47 -3.68 -2.21
N ALA A 111 9.43 -3.24 -1.41
CA ALA A 111 10.77 -2.92 -1.88
C ALA A 111 11.49 -4.16 -2.46
N ALA A 112 11.35 -5.32 -1.82
CA ALA A 112 11.89 -6.57 -2.35
C ALA A 112 11.24 -6.94 -3.71
N ALA A 113 9.94 -6.71 -3.85
CA ALA A 113 9.20 -6.93 -5.09
C ALA A 113 9.72 -6.04 -6.21
N TYR A 114 9.90 -4.76 -5.90
CA TYR A 114 10.42 -3.75 -6.80
C TYR A 114 11.81 -4.10 -7.30
N SER A 115 12.71 -4.52 -6.40
CA SER A 115 14.09 -4.89 -6.72
C SER A 115 14.23 -6.23 -7.45
N GLY A 116 13.12 -6.91 -7.77
CA GLY A 116 13.14 -8.24 -8.40
C GLY A 116 13.59 -9.37 -7.46
N SER A 117 13.76 -9.09 -6.16
CA SER A 117 14.22 -10.05 -5.16
C SER A 117 13.14 -11.03 -4.70
N VAL A 118 11.88 -10.85 -5.13
CA VAL A 118 10.77 -11.80 -4.88
C VAL A 118 10.85 -13.04 -5.81
N GLY A 119 11.84 -13.07 -6.72
CA GLY A 119 12.18 -14.23 -7.56
C GLY A 119 13.03 -15.28 -6.84
N GLY A 120 12.48 -15.96 -5.84
CA GLY A 120 13.09 -17.15 -5.27
C GLY A 120 12.48 -17.50 -3.93
N HIS A 121 11.56 -18.46 -3.91
CA HIS A 121 11.26 -19.42 -2.83
C HIS A 121 9.95 -20.20 -3.07
N HIS A 122 9.27 -20.03 -4.21
CA HIS A 122 8.29 -21.02 -4.67
C HIS A 122 8.90 -22.04 -5.64
N ARG A 123 9.90 -22.81 -5.18
CA ARG A 123 9.98 -24.20 -5.64
C ARG A 123 9.00 -24.98 -4.78
N ARG A 124 7.90 -25.45 -5.38
CA ARG A 124 7.10 -26.53 -4.81
C ARG A 124 8.06 -27.66 -4.45
N GLN A 125 8.38 -27.82 -3.17
CA GLN A 125 8.96 -29.06 -2.70
C GLN A 125 7.81 -30.07 -2.73
N LEU A 126 7.65 -30.71 -3.90
CA LEU A 126 6.92 -31.96 -3.99
C LEU A 126 7.67 -32.94 -3.12
N LEU A 127 7.21 -33.11 -1.88
CA LEU A 127 7.56 -34.25 -1.05
C LEU A 127 7.05 -35.50 -1.79
N ARG A 128 7.91 -36.12 -2.58
CA ARG A 128 7.82 -37.55 -2.87
C ARG A 128 8.24 -38.25 -1.58
N MET A 129 7.28 -38.83 -0.87
CA MET A 129 7.59 -39.86 0.12
C MET A 129 7.78 -41.20 -0.60
N PRO A 130 8.69 -42.06 -0.12
CA PRO A 130 8.84 -43.43 -0.61
C PRO A 130 7.61 -44.30 -0.31
#